data_AF-A0A2V7Z993-F1
#
_entry.id   AF-A0A2V7Z993-F1
#
_cell.length_a   1.000
_cell.length_b   1.000
_cell.length_c   1.000
_cell.angle_alpha   90.00
_cell.angle_beta   90.00
_cell.angle_gamma   90.00
#
_symmetry.space_group_name_H-M   'P 1'
#
loop_
_entity.id
_entity.type
_entity.pdbx_description
1 polymer ?
#
loop_
_entity_poly.entity_id
_entity_poly.type
_entity_poly.pdbx_seq_one_letter_code
_entity_poly.pdbx_strand_id
1 'polypeptide(L)'
;MLRPYVEFLRSIPTAPDRVHREGQCPFCGGLPWISARRDGSLMEGARRMLGCALCGGEWSFGRILCPVCLEGDPAKLPSFRNETHANARVEACETCKRYVKSIDLSEDALPIPEVDDLVSLSMDLWAVEQGFTRIEPGLAGL
;
A
#
# COMPACT_ATOMS: atom_id res chain seq x y z
N MET A 1 -11.26 -1.21 13.09
CA MET A 1 -10.72 -0.72 14.39
C MET A 1 -10.24 -1.91 15.25
N LEU A 2 -9.25 -2.69 14.77
CA LEU A 2 -8.62 -3.79 15.54
C LEU A 2 -7.09 -3.78 15.43
N ARG A 3 -6.51 -2.80 14.73
CA ARG A 3 -5.09 -2.79 14.37
C ARG A 3 -4.13 -2.89 15.57
N PRO A 4 -4.29 -2.12 16.66
CA PRO A 4 -3.41 -2.25 17.84
C PRO A 4 -3.45 -3.65 18.49
N TYR A 5 -4.63 -4.27 18.52
CA TYR A 5 -4.80 -5.61 19.09
C TYR A 5 -4.14 -6.69 18.23
N VAL A 6 -4.29 -6.62 16.91
CA VAL A 6 -3.71 -7.61 16.00
C VAL A 6 -2.21 -7.37 15.80
N GLU A 7 -1.73 -6.13 15.89
CA GLU A 7 -0.30 -5.80 15.95
C GLU A 7 0.37 -6.44 17.17
N PHE A 8 -0.28 -6.42 18.33
CA PHE A 8 0.18 -7.13 19.52
C PHE A 8 0.22 -8.65 19.29
N LEU A 9 -0.79 -9.25 18.68
CA LEU A 9 -0.76 -10.69 18.37
C LEU A 9 0.39 -11.06 17.42
N ARG A 10 0.77 -10.18 16.50
CA ARG A 10 1.90 -10.37 15.58
C ARG A 10 3.27 -10.29 16.26
N SER A 11 3.38 -9.56 17.37
CA SER A 11 4.66 -9.44 18.10
C SER A 11 5.00 -10.68 18.93
N ILE A 12 4.00 -11.57 19.14
CA ILE A 12 4.16 -12.86 19.81
C ILE A 12 4.59 -13.89 18.76
N PRO A 13 5.52 -14.82 19.06
CA PRO A 13 6.00 -15.84 18.13
C PRO A 13 4.94 -16.90 17.85
N THR A 14 3.91 -16.51 17.10
CA THR A 14 2.91 -17.41 16.53
C THR A 14 3.11 -17.41 15.02
N ALA A 15 3.41 -18.59 14.48
CA ALA A 15 3.40 -18.76 13.04
C ALA A 15 1.97 -18.51 12.55
N PRO A 16 1.78 -17.74 11.48
CA PRO A 16 0.45 -17.50 10.95
C PRO A 16 -0.14 -18.79 10.39
N ASP A 17 -1.04 -19.40 11.15
CA ASP A 17 -1.80 -20.59 10.74
C ASP A 17 -3.01 -20.18 9.87
N ARG A 18 -2.73 -19.44 8.79
CA ARG A 18 -3.76 -18.96 7.85
C ARG A 18 -3.28 -19.03 6.42
N VAL A 19 -4.11 -19.66 5.58
CA VAL A 19 -3.94 -19.63 4.12
C VAL A 19 -4.15 -18.20 3.65
N HIS A 20 -3.14 -17.66 2.97
CA HIS A 20 -3.18 -16.35 2.33
C HIS A 20 -2.91 -16.53 0.83
N ARG A 21 -3.43 -15.60 0.03
CA ARG A 21 -3.15 -15.52 -1.41
C ARG A 21 -2.03 -14.53 -1.68
N GLU A 22 -1.44 -14.60 -2.87
CA GLU A 22 -0.52 -13.57 -3.33
C GLU A 22 -1.17 -12.18 -3.27
N GLY A 23 -0.44 -11.19 -2.79
CA GLY A 23 -0.95 -9.83 -2.55
C GLY A 23 -1.61 -9.61 -1.19
N GLN A 24 -1.92 -10.67 -0.45
CA GLN A 24 -2.45 -10.57 0.92
C GLN A 24 -1.33 -10.60 1.97
N CYS A 25 -1.65 -10.09 3.16
CA CYS A 25 -0.74 -10.14 4.30
C CYS A 25 -0.42 -11.60 4.67
N PRO A 26 0.87 -11.98 4.74
CA PRO A 26 1.26 -13.36 5.07
C PRO A 26 0.93 -13.76 6.51
N PHE A 27 0.63 -12.78 7.38
CA PHE A 27 0.26 -13.04 8.77
C PHE A 27 -1.24 -13.29 8.96
N CYS A 28 -2.10 -12.39 8.45
CA CYS A 28 -3.54 -12.42 8.75
C CYS A 28 -4.45 -12.60 7.53
N GLY A 29 -3.90 -12.61 6.31
CA GLY A 29 -4.65 -12.66 5.05
C GLY A 29 -5.34 -11.35 4.65
N GLY A 30 -5.17 -10.28 5.44
CA GLY A 30 -5.75 -8.97 5.15
C GLY A 30 -5.12 -8.28 3.95
N LEU A 31 -5.87 -7.37 3.33
CA LEU A 31 -5.42 -6.56 2.20
C LEU A 31 -4.61 -5.32 2.64
N PRO A 32 -3.83 -4.71 1.72
CA PRO A 32 -3.07 -3.52 2.03
C PRO A 32 -3.93 -2.25 2.05
N TRP A 33 -3.70 -1.37 3.03
CA TRP A 33 -4.24 0.01 3.02
C TRP A 33 -3.26 1.02 2.45
N ILE A 34 -1.97 0.67 2.47
CA ILE A 34 -0.86 1.55 2.05
C ILE A 34 0.24 0.74 1.37
N SER A 35 0.95 1.40 0.48
CA SER A 35 2.20 0.95 -0.11
C SER A 35 3.33 1.89 0.32
N ALA A 36 4.54 1.38 0.41
CA ALA A 36 5.72 2.13 0.75
C ALA A 36 6.84 1.78 -0.23
N ARG A 37 7.54 2.79 -0.72
CA ARG A 37 8.76 2.60 -1.49
C ARG A 37 9.93 2.81 -0.55
N ARG A 38 10.86 1.87 -0.53
CA ARG A 38 12.11 2.01 0.23
C ARG A 38 13.27 1.89 -0.74
N ASP A 39 14.40 2.51 -0.43
CA ASP A 39 15.61 2.25 -1.20
C ASP A 39 15.94 0.76 -1.16
N GLY A 40 16.29 0.23 -2.33
CA GLY A 40 16.91 -1.09 -2.41
C GLY A 40 18.42 -0.96 -2.46
N SER A 41 19.10 -2.11 -2.46
CA SER A 41 20.53 -2.12 -2.77
C SER A 41 20.77 -1.56 -4.18
N LEU A 42 21.99 -1.08 -4.45
CA LEU A 42 22.41 -0.54 -5.75
C LEU A 42 22.08 -1.46 -6.95
N MET A 43 21.93 -2.77 -6.72
CA MET A 43 21.62 -3.76 -7.75
C MET A 43 20.11 -4.05 -7.90
N GLU A 44 19.28 -3.75 -6.91
CA GLU A 44 17.86 -4.15 -6.87
C GLU A 44 16.89 -2.99 -7.17
N GLY A 45 17.35 -1.74 -7.00
CA GLY A 45 16.53 -0.54 -7.10
C GLY A 45 15.42 -0.49 -6.02
N ALA A 46 14.59 0.56 -6.01
CA ALA A 46 13.60 0.76 -4.96
C ALA A 46 12.68 -0.46 -4.74
N ARG A 47 12.47 -0.86 -3.48
CA ARG A 47 11.60 -1.98 -3.07
C ARG A 47 10.19 -1.47 -2.77
N ARG A 48 9.17 -2.25 -3.12
CA ARG A 48 7.77 -1.98 -2.77
C ARG A 48 7.36 -2.83 -1.59
N MET A 49 6.93 -2.19 -0.52
CA MET A 49 6.42 -2.80 0.70
C MET A 49 4.93 -2.50 0.82
N LEU A 50 4.12 -3.48 1.16
CA LEU A 50 2.70 -3.30 1.42
C LEU A 50 2.43 -3.32 2.93
N GLY A 51 1.56 -2.43 3.41
CA GLY A 51 1.14 -2.37 4.81
C GLY A 51 -0.29 -2.88 5.00
N CYS A 52 -0.48 -3.85 5.90
CA CYS A 52 -1.76 -4.51 6.14
C CYS A 52 -2.74 -3.59 6.88
N ALA A 53 -3.97 -3.47 6.37
CA ALA A 53 -5.03 -2.69 7.02
C ALA A 53 -5.44 -3.25 8.40
N LEU A 54 -5.28 -4.57 8.57
CA LEU A 54 -5.76 -5.28 9.76
C LEU A 54 -4.71 -5.40 10.85
N CYS A 55 -3.52 -5.93 10.53
CA CYS A 55 -2.49 -6.24 11.53
C CYS A 55 -1.28 -5.30 11.50
N GLY A 56 -1.29 -4.28 10.64
CA GLY A 56 -0.16 -3.38 10.41
C GLY A 56 1.10 -4.06 9.87
N GLY A 57 0.99 -5.31 9.38
CA GLY A 57 2.13 -6.09 8.88
C GLY A 57 2.69 -5.49 7.61
N GLU A 58 4.02 -5.46 7.48
CA GLU A 58 4.69 -5.07 6.25
C GLU A 58 5.25 -6.30 5.54
N TRP A 59 5.10 -6.37 4.22
CA TRP A 59 5.72 -7.42 3.40
C TRP A 59 6.15 -6.88 2.04
N SER A 60 7.19 -7.49 1.46
CA SER A 60 7.66 -7.15 0.11
C SER A 60 6.68 -7.65 -0.94
N PHE A 61 6.45 -6.85 -1.98
CA PHE A 61 5.56 -7.21 -3.07
C PHE A 61 6.09 -6.74 -4.43
N GLY A 62 5.61 -7.37 -5.50
CA GLY A 62 6.02 -7.04 -6.87
C GLY A 62 5.79 -5.56 -7.21
N ARG A 63 6.81 -4.90 -7.79
CA ARG A 63 6.72 -3.48 -8.17
C ARG A 63 5.66 -3.21 -9.23
N ILE A 64 5.54 -4.13 -10.18
CA ILE A 64 4.63 -4.04 -11.33
C ILE A 64 3.64 -5.19 -11.20
N LEU A 65 2.78 -5.12 -10.18
CA LEU A 65 1.77 -6.14 -9.92
C LEU A 65 0.62 -5.55 -9.10
N CYS A 66 -0.62 -5.80 -9.50
CA CYS A 66 -1.78 -5.42 -8.70
C CYS A 66 -1.93 -6.38 -7.49
N PRO A 67 -1.97 -5.90 -6.24
CA PRO A 67 -2.12 -6.77 -5.07
C PRO A 67 -3.52 -7.39 -4.91
N VAL A 68 -4.49 -7.00 -5.75
CA VAL A 68 -5.87 -7.54 -5.71
C VAL A 68 -6.11 -8.59 -6.78
N CYS A 69 -5.80 -8.26 -8.05
CA CYS A 69 -6.11 -9.13 -9.19
C CYS A 69 -4.87 -9.69 -9.90
N LEU A 70 -3.67 -9.34 -9.43
CA LEU A 70 -2.38 -9.79 -9.99
C LEU A 70 -2.18 -9.39 -11.46
N GLU A 71 -2.86 -8.34 -11.93
CA GLU A 71 -2.52 -7.70 -13.20
C GLU A 71 -1.05 -7.28 -13.19
N GLY A 72 -0.31 -7.66 -14.23
CA GLY A 72 1.14 -7.46 -14.37
C GLY A 72 1.52 -6.67 -15.61
N ASP A 73 0.55 -6.29 -16.45
CA ASP A 73 0.78 -5.40 -17.60
C ASP A 73 1.02 -3.96 -17.11
N PRO A 74 2.23 -3.37 -17.28
CA PRO A 74 2.53 -2.01 -16.86
C PRO A 74 1.59 -0.97 -17.48
N ALA A 75 1.07 -1.20 -18.69
CA ALA A 75 0.16 -0.26 -19.36
C ALA A 75 -1.19 -0.13 -18.64
N LYS A 76 -1.55 -1.13 -17.82
CA LYS A 76 -2.79 -1.17 -17.03
C LYS A 76 -2.56 -0.86 -15.56
N LEU A 77 -1.34 -0.47 -15.19
CA LEU A 77 -0.95 -0.15 -13.82
C LEU A 77 -0.45 1.30 -13.72
N PRO A 78 -1.28 2.31 -14.06
CA PRO A 78 -0.85 3.70 -14.02
C PRO A 78 -0.54 4.13 -12.59
N SER A 79 0.47 5.00 -12.48
CA SER A 79 0.80 5.68 -11.22
C SER A 79 0.62 7.19 -11.38
N PHE A 80 -0.10 7.81 -10.47
CA PHE A 80 -0.40 9.23 -10.50
C PHE A 80 0.31 9.95 -9.36
N ARG A 81 0.92 11.10 -9.67
CA ARG A 81 1.62 11.96 -8.70
C ARG A 81 1.10 13.38 -8.85
N ASN A 82 1.22 14.17 -7.80
CA ASN A 82 1.09 15.63 -7.91
C ASN A 82 2.33 16.30 -7.29
N GLU A 83 2.55 17.58 -7.61
CA GLU A 83 3.68 18.33 -7.09
C GLU A 83 3.49 18.75 -5.62
N THR A 84 2.24 18.89 -5.17
CA THR A 84 1.89 19.29 -3.80
C THR A 84 2.25 18.24 -2.75
N HIS A 85 2.20 16.96 -3.13
CA HIS A 85 2.45 15.78 -2.32
C HIS A 85 3.46 14.89 -3.05
N ALA A 86 4.66 15.41 -3.30
CA ALA A 86 5.69 14.76 -4.12
C ALA A 86 6.09 13.35 -3.62
N ASN A 87 6.02 13.14 -2.31
CA ASN A 87 6.30 11.87 -1.66
C ASN A 87 5.15 10.85 -1.76
N ALA A 88 3.95 11.27 -2.19
CA ALA A 88 2.78 10.40 -2.33
C ALA A 88 2.46 10.12 -3.80
N ARG A 89 1.98 8.91 -4.07
CA ARG A 89 1.44 8.53 -5.39
C ARG A 89 0.24 7.62 -5.26
N VAL A 90 -0.65 7.67 -6.22
CA VAL A 90 -1.72 6.69 -6.40
C VAL A 90 -1.22 5.60 -7.33
N GLU A 91 -1.17 4.35 -6.86
CA GLU A 91 -0.90 3.17 -7.69
C GLU A 91 -2.23 2.50 -8.03
N ALA A 92 -2.69 2.65 -9.27
CA ALA A 92 -4.00 2.17 -9.70
C ALA A 92 -3.88 0.95 -10.62
N CYS A 93 -4.98 0.22 -10.76
CA CYS A 93 -5.13 -0.89 -11.68
C CYS A 93 -6.36 -0.68 -12.55
N GLU A 94 -6.16 -0.62 -13.86
CA GLU A 94 -7.25 -0.47 -14.83
C GLU A 94 -8.14 -1.72 -14.92
N THR A 95 -7.59 -2.90 -14.64
CA THR A 95 -8.29 -4.19 -14.74
C THR A 95 -9.35 -4.36 -13.65
N CYS A 96 -9.03 -4.06 -12.38
CA CYS A 96 -9.98 -4.20 -11.27
C CYS A 96 -10.48 -2.88 -10.70
N LYS A 97 -10.03 -1.74 -11.26
CA LYS A 97 -10.35 -0.39 -10.80
C LYS A 97 -10.04 -0.14 -9.32
N ARG A 98 -9.07 -0.88 -8.76
CA ARG A 98 -8.59 -0.67 -7.40
C ARG A 98 -7.30 0.15 -7.38
N TYR A 99 -7.10 0.93 -6.33
CA TYR A 99 -5.84 1.64 -6.11
C TYR A 99 -5.34 1.52 -4.66
N VAL A 100 -4.03 1.70 -4.48
CA VAL A 100 -3.39 1.89 -3.19
C VAL A 100 -2.53 3.13 -3.23
N LYS A 101 -2.58 3.94 -2.17
CA LYS A 101 -1.66 5.07 -2.04
C LYS A 101 -0.29 4.56 -1.63
N SER A 102 0.75 5.01 -2.30
CA SER A 102 2.13 4.68 -2.00
C SER A 102 2.90 5.91 -1.53
N ILE A 103 3.57 5.77 -0.40
CA ILE A 103 4.45 6.81 0.16
C ILE A 103 5.91 6.47 -0.16
N ASP A 104 6.69 7.45 -0.57
CA ASP A 104 8.11 7.31 -0.82
C ASP A 104 8.89 7.49 0.49
N LEU A 105 9.52 6.42 0.97
CA LEU A 105 10.32 6.40 2.19
C LEU A 105 11.82 6.47 1.93
N SER A 106 12.25 6.64 0.66
CA SER A 106 13.65 6.93 0.33
C SER A 106 14.00 8.40 0.50
N GLU A 107 13.03 9.29 0.72
CA GLU A 107 13.28 10.71 0.88
C GLU A 107 13.75 11.06 2.30
N ASP A 108 14.71 11.98 2.42
CA ASP A 108 15.26 12.49 3.69
C ASP A 108 14.24 13.29 4.55
N ALA A 109 13.01 13.43 4.08
CA ALA A 109 11.95 14.22 4.71
C ALA A 109 11.30 13.57 5.94
N LEU A 110 11.82 12.44 6.43
CA LEU A 110 11.24 11.65 7.53
C LEU A 110 9.74 11.32 7.32
N PRO A 111 9.37 10.71 6.19
CA PRO A 111 7.99 10.38 5.89
C PRO A 111 7.40 9.42 6.93
N ILE A 112 6.17 9.70 7.36
CA ILE A 112 5.38 8.90 8.27
C ILE A 112 4.13 8.48 7.49
N PRO A 113 4.02 7.20 7.05
CA PRO A 113 2.94 6.76 6.16
C PRO A 113 1.53 7.15 6.61
N GLU A 114 1.25 7.06 7.91
CA GLU A 114 0.01 7.51 8.53
C GLU A 114 -0.28 9.00 8.32
N VAL A 115 0.71 9.86 8.55
CA VAL A 115 0.56 11.31 8.40
C VAL A 115 0.50 11.68 6.93
N ASP A 116 1.40 11.12 6.12
CA ASP A 116 1.48 11.37 4.68
C ASP A 116 0.20 10.94 3.95
N ASP A 117 -0.43 9.84 4.37
CA ASP A 117 -1.75 9.43 3.89
C ASP A 117 -2.82 10.49 4.18
N LEU A 118 -2.86 11.02 5.40
CA LEU A 118 -3.84 12.04 5.81
C LEU A 118 -3.65 13.37 5.09
N VAL A 119 -2.42 13.86 4.96
CA VAL A 119 -2.16 15.16 4.32
C VAL A 119 -2.36 15.11 2.81
N SER A 120 -2.26 13.93 2.20
CA SER A 120 -2.48 13.72 0.76
C SER A 120 -3.91 13.25 0.42
N LEU A 121 -4.89 13.54 1.28
CA LEU A 121 -6.30 13.15 1.09
C LEU A 121 -6.89 13.60 -0.25
N SER A 122 -6.44 14.75 -0.76
CA SER A 122 -6.84 15.29 -2.06
C SER A 122 -6.58 14.30 -3.21
N MET A 123 -5.56 13.45 -3.09
CA MET A 123 -5.23 12.44 -4.10
C MET A 123 -6.23 11.28 -4.09
N ASP A 124 -6.78 10.92 -2.93
CA ASP A 124 -7.85 9.90 -2.85
C ASP A 124 -9.13 10.42 -3.51
N LEU A 125 -9.50 11.68 -3.24
CA LEU A 125 -10.67 12.31 -3.85
C LEU A 125 -10.55 12.31 -5.38
N TRP A 126 -9.40 12.73 -5.89
CA TRP A 126 -9.11 12.68 -7.32
C TRP A 126 -9.22 11.25 -7.87
N ALA A 127 -8.67 10.24 -7.18
CA ALA A 127 -8.73 8.84 -7.65
C ALA A 127 -10.18 8.31 -7.70
N VAL A 128 -11.01 8.69 -6.73
CA VAL A 128 -12.45 8.37 -6.71
C VAL A 128 -13.16 9.05 -7.89
N GLU A 129 -12.86 10.31 -8.20
CA GLU A 129 -13.40 11.00 -9.38
C GLU A 129 -13.00 10.33 -10.70
N GLN A 130 -11.81 9.71 -10.76
CA GLN A 130 -11.39 8.90 -11.91
C GLN A 130 -12.06 7.51 -11.97
N GLY A 131 -12.92 7.17 -11.02
CA GLY A 131 -13.65 5.90 -10.97
C GLY A 131 -12.85 4.75 -10.36
N PHE A 132 -11.79 5.03 -9.61
CA PHE A 132 -11.09 4.01 -8.83
C PHE A 132 -11.65 3.88 -7.41
N THR A 133 -11.49 2.71 -6.81
CA THR A 133 -11.84 2.44 -5.41
C THR A 133 -10.59 2.03 -4.65
N ARG A 134 -10.36 2.58 -3.45
CA ARG A 134 -9.22 2.19 -2.63
C ARG A 134 -9.32 0.71 -2.26
N ILE A 135 -8.19 0.01 -2.14
CA ILE A 135 -8.18 -1.42 -1.76
C ILE A 135 -8.78 -1.59 -0.37
N GLU A 136 -8.19 -0.91 0.60
CA GLU A 136 -8.67 -0.76 1.97
C GLU A 136 -8.64 0.73 2.31
N PRO A 137 -9.61 1.23 3.09
CA PRO A 137 -9.66 2.63 3.47
C PRO A 137 -8.37 3.12 4.16
N GLY A 138 -7.99 4.36 3.87
CA GLY A 138 -6.94 5.08 4.58
C GLY A 138 -7.36 5.54 5.98
N LEU A 139 -6.51 6.33 6.63
CA LEU A 139 -6.82 6.86 7.97
C LEU A 139 -7.99 7.84 7.98
N ALA A 140 -8.27 8.50 6.86
CA ALA A 140 -9.43 9.36 6.69
C ALA A 140 -10.73 8.58 6.39
N GLY A 141 -10.67 7.26 6.21
CA GLY A 141 -11.84 6.41 5.93
C GLY A 141 -12.29 6.37 4.47
N LEU A 142 -11.53 6.96 3.54
CA LEU A 142 -11.68 6.84 2.08
C LEU A 142 -10.82 5.72 1.53
#